data_AF-A0A1Y5FAX3-F1
#
_entry.id   AF-A0A1Y5FAX3-F1
#
_cell.length_a   1.000
_cell.length_b   1.000
_cell.length_c   1.000
_cell.angle_alpha   90.00
_cell.angle_beta   90.00
_cell.angle_gamma   90.00
#
_symmetry.space_group_name_H-M   'P 1'
#
loop_
_entity.id
_entity.type
_entity.pdbx_description
1 polymer ?
#
loop_
_entity_poly.entity_id
_entity_poly.type
_entity_poly.pdbx_seq_one_letter_code
_entity_poly.pdbx_strand_id
1 'polypeptide(L)'
;MKIGLLKKAITFTLMTTMLWSCGDSKKKNTVNSTGTGVQLPSSPVGTGQTQVSAQSYSSILNQVQCRTGNYNGFQIGSRLSTVYTFHLANSNNASQTTLSGSFAPGGVGGSDVSRVYLGVGYYGDVMLVQKVTQGSQVIGYNVIISMCSMSSTSGAPYISDSRPLSNFQGSITIDDEVSCGHGMIDRANTVMVSQTDPNYSYLPAFQVNTSFTKVGCVNF
;
A
#
# COMPACT_ATOMS: atom_id res chain seq x y z
N MET A 1 34.87 59.96 -37.03
CA MET A 1 33.94 61.08 -36.77
C MET A 1 33.08 60.73 -35.55
N LYS A 2 32.47 61.70 -34.85
CA LYS A 2 31.96 61.55 -33.45
C LYS A 2 30.52 62.10 -33.34
N ILE A 3 29.78 61.72 -32.27
CA ILE A 3 28.43 62.23 -31.85
C ILE A 3 27.28 61.61 -32.68
N GLY A 4 26.07 61.25 -32.20
CA GLY A 4 25.39 61.19 -30.87
C GLY A 4 23.85 61.00 -31.07
N LEU A 5 22.94 60.84 -30.09
CA LEU A 5 22.97 60.54 -28.63
C LEU A 5 21.51 60.34 -28.08
N LEU A 6 21.27 59.37 -27.16
CA LEU A 6 20.11 59.29 -26.20
C LEU A 6 18.68 58.95 -26.78
N LYS A 7 17.64 58.49 -26.04
CA LYS A 7 17.38 58.32 -24.57
C LYS A 7 16.23 57.31 -24.25
N LYS A 8 16.05 56.98 -22.95
CA LYS A 8 15.03 56.08 -22.30
C LYS A 8 15.38 54.58 -22.39
N ALA A 9 15.81 53.85 -21.37
CA ALA A 9 15.84 54.00 -19.90
C ALA A 9 14.47 53.95 -19.18
N ILE A 10 14.23 52.83 -18.49
CA ILE A 10 13.73 52.74 -17.10
C ILE A 10 14.42 51.51 -16.47
N THR A 11 14.90 51.68 -15.25
CA THR A 11 15.59 50.66 -14.45
C THR A 11 14.84 50.54 -13.13
N PHE A 12 14.65 49.34 -12.60
CA PHE A 12 14.26 49.15 -11.21
C PHE A 12 15.25 48.20 -10.53
N THR A 13 16.17 48.80 -9.78
CA THR A 13 17.11 48.13 -8.88
C THR A 13 16.74 48.54 -7.46
N LEU A 14 16.90 47.63 -6.48
CA LEU A 14 17.55 47.82 -5.16
C LEU A 14 17.23 46.56 -4.32
N MET A 15 18.24 45.78 -3.90
CA MET A 15 18.92 45.84 -2.58
C MET A 15 18.10 45.18 -1.44
N THR A 16 18.67 44.50 -0.43
CA THR A 16 20.09 44.21 -0.12
C THR A 16 20.23 42.94 0.74
N THR A 17 21.39 42.32 0.62
CA THR A 17 22.05 41.39 1.54
C THR A 17 21.75 41.54 3.04
N MET A 18 21.66 40.40 3.75
CA MET A 18 22.40 40.20 5.00
C MET A 18 23.15 38.86 4.95
N LEU A 19 24.45 38.92 5.25
CA LEU A 19 25.33 37.78 5.53
C LEU A 19 25.62 37.75 7.04
N TRP A 20 26.29 36.68 7.50
CA TRP A 20 26.77 36.40 8.87
C TRP A 20 25.74 35.78 9.83
N SER A 21 25.99 34.54 10.24
CA SER A 21 26.70 34.30 11.52
C SER A 21 27.19 32.85 11.62
N CYS A 22 28.17 32.63 12.51
CA CYS A 22 28.84 31.34 12.73
C CYS A 22 27.90 30.28 13.32
N GLY A 23 28.24 29.01 13.12
CA GLY A 23 27.57 27.91 13.82
C GLY A 23 27.95 27.86 15.29
N ASP A 24 27.02 27.43 16.14
CA ASP A 24 27.39 26.63 17.31
C ASP A 24 26.23 25.74 17.80
N SER A 25 26.61 24.55 18.29
CA SER A 25 25.98 23.73 19.32
C SER A 25 24.45 23.64 19.48
N LYS A 26 23.95 22.42 19.19
CA LYS A 26 22.93 21.68 19.96
C LYS A 26 21.83 22.53 20.66
N LYS A 27 20.81 22.96 19.91
CA LYS A 27 19.50 23.28 20.51
C LYS A 27 18.45 22.26 20.08
N LYS A 28 18.04 21.43 21.04
CA LYS A 28 16.83 20.60 20.91
C LYS A 28 15.65 21.54 20.69
N ASN A 29 14.77 21.21 19.74
CA ASN A 29 13.57 21.98 19.49
C ASN A 29 12.52 21.66 20.58
N THR A 30 12.60 22.35 21.72
CA THR A 30 11.62 22.23 22.80
C THR A 30 10.37 23.01 22.41
N VAL A 31 9.42 22.32 21.75
CA VAL A 31 8.11 22.88 21.45
C VAL A 31 7.26 22.85 22.72
N ASN A 32 7.01 24.02 23.31
CA ASN A 32 6.07 24.17 24.42
C ASN A 32 4.67 24.41 23.84
N SER A 33 3.69 23.58 24.20
CA SER A 33 2.36 23.62 23.59
C SER A 33 1.42 24.61 24.26
N THR A 34 0.60 25.30 23.46
CA THR A 34 -0.75 25.78 23.81
C THR A 34 -1.43 26.33 22.55
N GLY A 35 -2.64 25.87 22.23
CA GLY A 35 -3.47 26.46 21.14
C GLY A 35 -3.70 25.58 19.90
N THR A 36 -4.60 24.59 20.04
CA THR A 36 -5.50 24.07 18.97
C THR A 36 -4.99 24.03 17.52
N GLY A 37 -3.84 23.37 17.29
CA GLY A 37 -3.62 22.71 16.00
C GLY A 37 -4.52 21.48 15.88
N VAL A 38 -4.89 21.08 14.65
CA VAL A 38 -5.66 19.85 14.40
C VAL A 38 -4.90 18.67 15.03
N GLN A 39 -5.46 18.09 16.09
CA GLN A 39 -4.94 16.84 16.64
C GLN A 39 -5.24 15.73 15.62
N LEU A 40 -4.20 15.31 14.90
CA LEU A 40 -4.15 13.95 14.37
C LEU A 40 -4.49 12.99 15.54
N PRO A 41 -5.34 11.97 15.32
CA PRO A 41 -5.74 11.07 16.39
C PRO A 41 -4.49 10.47 17.04
N SER A 42 -4.41 10.58 18.37
CA SER A 42 -3.21 10.24 19.17
C SER A 42 -2.91 8.73 19.27
N SER A 43 -3.64 7.93 18.49
CA SER A 43 -3.38 6.51 18.27
C SER A 43 -3.55 6.24 16.77
N PRO A 44 -2.52 5.72 16.09
CA PRO A 44 -2.72 4.97 14.86
C PRO A 44 -3.73 3.86 15.12
N VAL A 45 -4.54 3.50 14.12
CA VAL A 45 -5.31 2.24 14.15
C VAL A 45 -4.31 1.09 14.10
N GLY A 46 -3.83 0.61 15.26
CA GLY A 46 -2.89 -0.52 15.33
C GLY A 46 -1.92 -0.60 16.52
N THR A 47 -1.64 0.47 17.28
CA THR A 47 -0.74 0.37 18.45
C THR A 47 -1.36 -0.52 19.55
N GLY A 48 -0.70 -1.63 19.89
CA GLY A 48 -1.22 -2.63 20.82
C GLY A 48 -2.21 -3.65 20.24
N GLN A 49 -2.38 -3.71 18.91
CA GLN A 49 -3.27 -4.68 18.25
C GLN A 49 -2.51 -5.95 17.86
N THR A 50 -2.76 -7.03 18.59
CA THR A 50 -2.47 -8.42 18.17
C THR A 50 -3.10 -8.65 16.80
N GLN A 51 -2.28 -8.80 15.75
CA GLN A 51 -2.62 -9.08 14.34
C GLN A 51 -4.06 -8.74 13.93
N VAL A 52 -4.27 -7.59 13.25
CA VAL A 52 -5.58 -7.06 12.79
C VAL A 52 -6.54 -8.20 12.42
N SER A 53 -7.57 -8.37 13.25
CA SER A 53 -8.46 -9.51 13.18
C SER A 53 -9.32 -9.49 11.92
N ALA A 54 -9.81 -10.66 11.49
CA ALA A 54 -10.61 -10.81 10.28
C ALA A 54 -11.88 -9.92 10.27
N GLN A 55 -12.35 -9.49 11.44
CA GLN A 55 -13.46 -8.56 11.62
C GLN A 55 -13.17 -7.19 10.99
N SER A 56 -12.00 -6.58 11.25
CA SER A 56 -11.61 -5.29 10.65
C SER A 56 -11.35 -5.38 9.14
N TYR A 57 -11.06 -6.58 8.62
CA TYR A 57 -10.99 -6.79 7.17
C TYR A 57 -12.38 -6.73 6.51
N SER A 58 -13.42 -7.25 7.18
CA SER A 58 -14.75 -7.39 6.59
C SER A 58 -15.38 -6.05 6.18
N SER A 59 -15.15 -4.96 6.93
CA SER A 59 -15.64 -3.62 6.60
C SER A 59 -15.03 -3.06 5.31
N ILE A 60 -13.75 -3.32 5.05
CA ILE A 60 -13.05 -2.94 3.81
C ILE A 60 -13.54 -3.77 2.64
N LEU A 61 -13.63 -5.09 2.83
CA LEU A 61 -14.05 -6.04 1.78
C LEU A 61 -15.49 -5.81 1.32
N ASN A 62 -16.35 -5.26 2.18
CA ASN A 62 -17.72 -4.84 1.85
C ASN A 62 -17.79 -3.51 1.09
N GLN A 63 -16.84 -2.58 1.32
CA GLN A 63 -16.77 -1.31 0.60
C GLN A 63 -16.22 -1.46 -0.82
N VAL A 64 -15.29 -2.38 -1.04
CA VAL A 64 -14.72 -2.67 -2.36
C VAL A 64 -15.49 -3.81 -3.02
N GLN A 65 -16.38 -3.49 -3.95
CA GLN A 65 -17.14 -4.49 -4.71
C GLN A 65 -16.33 -5.07 -5.87
N CYS A 66 -16.50 -6.37 -6.14
CA CYS A 66 -15.91 -6.99 -7.33
C CYS A 66 -16.57 -6.45 -8.60
N ARG A 67 -15.75 -6.14 -9.61
CA ARG A 67 -16.19 -5.61 -10.88
C ARG A 67 -16.68 -6.75 -11.78
N THR A 68 -17.89 -7.23 -11.50
CA THR A 68 -18.51 -8.37 -12.19
C THR A 68 -18.71 -8.14 -13.69
N GLY A 69 -18.84 -9.23 -14.45
CA GLY A 69 -19.08 -9.22 -15.89
C GLY A 69 -17.93 -9.80 -16.72
N ASN A 70 -17.99 -9.63 -18.04
CA ASN A 70 -17.05 -10.23 -18.98
C ASN A 70 -15.94 -9.26 -19.39
N TYR A 71 -14.68 -9.68 -19.22
CA TYR A 71 -13.47 -8.92 -19.50
C TYR A 71 -12.44 -9.81 -20.20
N ASN A 72 -12.05 -9.47 -21.43
CA ASN A 72 -11.00 -10.16 -22.19
C ASN A 72 -11.13 -11.70 -22.28
N GLY A 73 -12.36 -12.22 -22.39
CA GLY A 73 -12.66 -13.66 -22.45
C GLY A 73 -12.82 -14.36 -21.10
N PHE A 74 -12.65 -13.63 -20.00
CA PHE A 74 -12.92 -14.10 -18.64
C PHE A 74 -14.20 -13.47 -18.08
N GLN A 75 -14.91 -14.23 -17.25
CA GLN A 75 -16.02 -13.75 -16.44
C GLN A 75 -15.52 -13.50 -15.01
N ILE A 76 -15.68 -12.28 -14.52
CA ILE A 76 -15.38 -11.89 -13.14
C ILE A 76 -16.65 -12.08 -12.30
N GLY A 77 -16.51 -12.81 -11.20
CA GLY A 77 -17.59 -13.16 -10.29
C GLY A 77 -17.50 -12.43 -8.94
N SER A 78 -18.05 -13.06 -7.90
CA SER A 78 -17.99 -12.56 -6.53
C SER A 78 -16.60 -12.65 -5.92
N ARG A 79 -16.38 -11.93 -4.81
CA ARG A 79 -15.20 -12.04 -3.95
C ARG A 79 -15.05 -13.48 -3.45
N LEU A 80 -13.81 -13.98 -3.40
CA LEU A 80 -13.50 -15.28 -2.80
C LEU A 80 -13.77 -15.25 -1.29
N SER A 81 -14.19 -16.39 -0.73
CA SER A 81 -14.30 -16.55 0.72
C SER A 81 -12.91 -16.72 1.37
N THR A 82 -11.94 -17.26 0.62
CA THR A 82 -10.55 -17.37 1.05
C THR A 82 -9.85 -16.03 0.97
N VAL A 83 -9.24 -15.62 2.09
CA VAL A 83 -8.30 -14.51 2.17
C VAL A 83 -6.90 -15.08 2.33
N TYR A 84 -5.97 -14.67 1.47
CA TYR A 84 -4.60 -15.18 1.46
C TYR A 84 -3.67 -14.26 2.24
N THR A 85 -2.86 -14.82 3.13
CA THR A 85 -1.85 -14.09 3.91
C THR A 85 -0.46 -14.59 3.54
N PHE A 86 0.41 -13.67 3.16
CA PHE A 86 1.83 -13.87 2.89
C PHE A 86 2.66 -12.88 3.72
N HIS A 87 3.97 -13.07 3.79
CA HIS A 87 4.84 -12.15 4.51
C HIS A 87 6.26 -12.04 3.96
N LEU A 88 6.87 -10.88 4.23
CA LEU A 88 8.29 -10.59 4.00
C LEU A 88 8.94 -10.30 5.36
N ALA A 89 9.69 -11.27 5.88
CA ALA A 89 10.47 -11.13 7.12
C ALA A 89 11.81 -10.42 6.88
N ASN A 90 12.45 -9.95 7.95
CA ASN A 90 13.82 -9.39 7.94
C ASN A 90 14.01 -8.18 7.00
N SER A 91 13.00 -7.31 6.91
CA SER A 91 13.18 -5.97 6.35
C SER A 91 14.02 -5.12 7.32
N ASN A 92 15.35 -5.21 7.20
CA ASN A 92 16.32 -4.48 8.03
C ASN A 92 16.24 -2.94 7.91
N ASN A 93 15.32 -2.40 7.10
CA ASN A 93 15.11 -0.97 6.89
C ASN A 93 13.72 -0.53 7.38
N ALA A 94 13.68 0.22 8.49
CA ALA A 94 12.44 0.75 9.07
C ALA A 94 11.68 1.77 8.16
N SER A 95 12.38 2.28 7.14
CA SER A 95 11.90 3.27 6.15
C SER A 95 11.70 2.69 4.74
N GLN A 96 11.58 1.37 4.60
CA GLN A 96 11.43 0.74 3.28
C GLN A 96 10.05 1.01 2.69
N THR A 97 9.98 1.96 1.75
CA THR A 97 8.77 2.29 0.98
C THR A 97 8.49 1.30 -0.16
N THR A 98 9.40 0.40 -0.50
CA THR A 98 9.19 -0.59 -1.57
C THR A 98 9.60 -1.99 -1.11
N LEU A 99 8.60 -2.85 -0.93
CA LEU A 99 8.74 -4.27 -0.61
C LEU A 99 8.87 -5.04 -1.93
N SER A 100 9.81 -5.98 -2.05
CA SER A 100 9.99 -6.72 -3.31
C SER A 100 10.62 -8.09 -3.11
N GLY A 101 10.25 -9.04 -3.98
CA GLY A 101 10.74 -10.41 -3.97
C GLY A 101 9.62 -11.44 -3.79
N SER A 102 9.99 -12.62 -3.30
CA SER A 102 9.06 -13.69 -2.91
C SER A 102 8.65 -13.53 -1.44
N PHE A 103 7.37 -13.77 -1.15
CA PHE A 103 6.83 -13.70 0.20
C PHE A 103 6.45 -15.12 0.65
N ALA A 104 6.77 -15.47 1.88
CA ALA A 104 6.42 -16.78 2.44
C ALA A 104 4.93 -16.81 2.84
N PRO A 105 4.24 -17.96 2.78
CA PRO A 105 2.86 -18.07 3.24
C PRO A 105 2.73 -17.88 4.76
N GLY A 106 1.56 -17.43 5.22
CA GLY A 106 1.32 -17.05 6.61
C GLY A 106 1.80 -15.64 6.92
N GLY A 107 1.67 -15.21 8.18
CA GLY A 107 2.11 -13.90 8.65
C GLY A 107 3.36 -13.97 9.55
N VAL A 108 4.15 -12.89 9.59
CA VAL A 108 5.13 -12.66 10.64
C VAL A 108 4.40 -12.47 11.97
N GLY A 109 4.79 -13.25 12.98
CA GLY A 109 4.36 -13.04 14.37
C GLY A 109 5.06 -11.82 14.98
N GLY A 110 4.31 -11.03 15.73
CA GLY A 110 4.76 -9.82 16.41
C GLY A 110 3.65 -9.27 17.30
N SER A 111 3.98 -8.44 18.27
CA SER A 111 2.99 -7.87 19.21
C SER A 111 2.14 -6.76 18.58
N ASP A 112 2.68 -6.03 17.62
CA ASP A 112 2.10 -4.75 17.17
C ASP A 112 2.07 -4.60 15.64
N VAL A 113 0.97 -4.04 15.14
CA VAL A 113 0.85 -3.55 13.75
C VAL A 113 0.95 -2.03 13.76
N SER A 114 2.12 -1.50 13.42
CA SER A 114 2.39 -0.05 13.46
C SER A 114 1.62 0.76 12.41
N ARG A 115 1.28 0.13 11.27
CA ARG A 115 0.61 0.77 10.13
C ARG A 115 -0.05 -0.29 9.23
N VAL A 116 -1.16 0.10 8.60
CA VAL A 116 -1.82 -0.67 7.54
C VAL A 116 -1.84 0.18 6.26
N TYR A 117 -1.52 -0.42 5.11
CA TYR A 117 -1.56 0.21 3.78
C TYR A 117 -2.59 -0.50 2.90
N LEU A 118 -3.48 0.25 2.27
CA LEU A 118 -4.53 -0.29 1.38
C LEU A 118 -4.23 0.00 -0.09
N GLY A 119 -4.47 -0.99 -0.95
CA GLY A 119 -4.52 -0.86 -2.40
C GLY A 119 -5.63 -1.72 -3.00
N VAL A 120 -6.19 -1.28 -4.12
CA VAL A 120 -7.25 -2.00 -4.84
C VAL A 120 -6.81 -2.26 -6.28
N GLY A 121 -7.13 -3.45 -6.77
CA GLY A 121 -6.86 -3.88 -8.15
C GLY A 121 -8.04 -3.65 -9.08
N TYR A 122 -7.78 -3.69 -10.38
CA TYR A 122 -8.74 -3.31 -11.43
C TYR A 122 -10.08 -4.08 -11.39
N TYR A 123 -10.08 -5.34 -10.93
CA TYR A 123 -11.28 -6.17 -10.82
C TYR A 123 -12.01 -6.04 -9.46
N GLY A 124 -11.54 -5.17 -8.56
CA GLY A 124 -12.03 -5.07 -7.18
C GLY A 124 -11.27 -5.96 -6.19
N ASP A 125 -10.15 -6.55 -6.61
CA ASP A 125 -9.22 -7.25 -5.72
C ASP A 125 -8.71 -6.28 -4.63
N VAL A 126 -8.54 -6.75 -3.40
CA VAL A 126 -8.07 -5.92 -2.27
C VAL A 126 -6.74 -6.46 -1.79
N MET A 127 -5.75 -5.57 -1.64
CA MET A 127 -4.48 -5.83 -0.98
C MET A 127 -4.32 -4.91 0.22
N LEU A 128 -3.97 -5.51 1.35
CA LEU A 128 -3.65 -4.82 2.58
C LEU A 128 -2.26 -5.25 3.05
N VAL A 129 -1.40 -4.28 3.34
CA VAL A 129 -0.04 -4.52 3.87
C VAL A 129 0.01 -4.04 5.31
N GLN A 130 0.47 -4.89 6.23
CA GLN A 130 0.65 -4.56 7.64
C GLN A 130 2.13 -4.43 7.95
N LYS A 131 2.56 -3.29 8.51
CA LYS A 131 3.93 -3.08 9.00
C LYS A 131 4.05 -3.61 10.42
N VAL A 132 4.60 -4.82 10.56
CA VAL A 132 4.70 -5.54 11.84
C VAL A 132 5.94 -5.07 12.59
N THR A 133 5.77 -4.76 13.86
CA THR A 133 6.83 -4.24 14.74
C THR A 133 6.96 -5.04 16.03
N GLN A 134 8.17 -5.04 16.58
CA GLN A 134 8.47 -5.48 17.95
C GLN A 134 9.14 -4.30 18.67
N GLY A 135 8.39 -3.64 19.56
CA GLY A 135 8.77 -2.31 20.04
C GLY A 135 8.93 -1.33 18.87
N SER A 136 10.06 -0.63 18.79
CA SER A 136 10.35 0.32 17.70
C SER A 136 10.95 -0.32 16.43
N GLN A 137 11.24 -1.63 16.43
CA GLN A 137 11.87 -2.30 15.29
C GLN A 137 10.81 -2.90 14.36
N VAL A 138 10.92 -2.62 13.05
CA VAL A 138 10.17 -3.33 12.02
C VAL A 138 10.76 -4.73 11.86
N ILE A 139 9.93 -5.76 12.04
CA ILE A 139 10.34 -7.17 11.94
C ILE A 139 9.90 -7.81 10.61
N GLY A 140 8.92 -7.22 9.94
CA GLY A 140 8.48 -7.64 8.61
C GLY A 140 7.17 -6.98 8.18
N TYR A 141 6.65 -7.46 7.06
CA TYR A 141 5.38 -7.02 6.51
C TYR A 141 4.48 -8.22 6.19
N ASN A 142 3.22 -8.17 6.64
CA ASN A 142 2.20 -9.13 6.19
C ASN A 142 1.47 -8.53 4.99
N VAL A 143 1.28 -9.30 3.93
CA VAL A 143 0.49 -8.94 2.75
C VAL A 143 -0.75 -9.83 2.74
N ILE A 144 -1.92 -9.22 2.85
CA ILE A 144 -3.21 -9.90 2.95
C ILE A 144 -4.05 -9.53 1.73
N ILE A 145 -4.52 -10.55 1.01
CA ILE A 145 -5.11 -10.40 -0.32
C ILE A 145 -6.47 -11.10 -0.37
N SER A 146 -7.48 -10.36 -0.82
CA SER A 146 -8.80 -10.90 -1.14
C SER A 146 -9.08 -10.66 -2.62
N MET A 147 -9.14 -11.77 -3.37
CA MET A 147 -9.35 -11.77 -4.81
C MET A 147 -10.83 -11.82 -5.17
N CYS A 148 -11.16 -11.31 -6.36
CA CYS A 148 -12.41 -11.61 -7.05
C CYS A 148 -12.25 -12.92 -7.85
N SER A 149 -13.32 -13.71 -7.92
CA SER A 149 -13.33 -14.94 -8.72
C SER A 149 -13.24 -14.63 -10.22
N MET A 150 -12.60 -15.53 -10.96
CA MET A 150 -12.40 -15.45 -12.40
C MET A 150 -12.61 -16.82 -13.02
N SER A 151 -13.48 -16.92 -14.03
CA SER A 151 -13.67 -18.11 -14.86
C SER A 151 -13.52 -17.76 -16.35
N SER A 152 -13.43 -18.76 -17.23
CA SER A 152 -13.75 -18.54 -18.65
C SER A 152 -15.23 -18.21 -18.83
N THR A 153 -15.59 -17.72 -20.02
CA THR A 153 -16.99 -17.68 -20.50
C THR A 153 -17.67 -19.06 -20.57
N SER A 154 -16.89 -20.16 -20.58
CA SER A 154 -17.40 -21.54 -20.49
C SER A 154 -17.51 -22.06 -19.05
N GLY A 155 -17.27 -21.23 -18.03
CA GLY A 155 -17.40 -21.57 -16.61
C GLY A 155 -16.20 -22.29 -15.97
N ALA A 156 -15.12 -22.50 -16.72
CA ALA A 156 -13.91 -23.13 -16.20
C ALA A 156 -13.19 -22.18 -15.20
N PRO A 157 -12.92 -22.58 -13.94
CA PRO A 157 -12.37 -21.67 -12.94
C PRO A 157 -10.85 -21.43 -13.12
N TYR A 158 -10.45 -20.16 -13.09
CA TYR A 158 -9.06 -19.70 -13.13
C TYR A 158 -8.62 -19.06 -11.80
N ILE A 159 -9.55 -18.42 -11.08
CA ILE A 159 -9.38 -17.92 -9.72
C ILE A 159 -10.66 -18.27 -8.95
N SER A 160 -10.57 -19.18 -7.99
CA SER A 160 -11.71 -19.72 -7.22
C SER A 160 -11.24 -20.24 -5.86
N ASP A 161 -12.17 -20.38 -4.90
CA ASP A 161 -11.88 -21.01 -3.60
C ASP A 161 -11.45 -22.48 -3.72
N SER A 162 -11.85 -23.17 -4.81
CA SER A 162 -11.41 -24.52 -5.14
C SER A 162 -9.98 -24.61 -5.70
N ARG A 163 -9.36 -23.46 -6.02
CA ARG A 163 -8.03 -23.37 -6.63
C ARG A 163 -7.10 -22.48 -5.79
N PRO A 164 -6.45 -23.02 -4.74
CA PRO A 164 -5.67 -22.22 -3.80
C PRO A 164 -4.56 -21.44 -4.52
N LEU A 165 -4.36 -20.19 -4.10
CA LEU A 165 -3.30 -19.32 -4.60
C LEU A 165 -2.03 -19.49 -3.76
N SER A 166 -0.87 -19.60 -4.43
CA SER A 166 0.43 -19.73 -3.77
C SER A 166 1.54 -18.98 -4.53
N ASN A 167 2.78 -19.10 -4.07
CA ASN A 167 3.98 -18.53 -4.70
C ASN A 167 3.92 -17.02 -4.93
N PHE A 168 3.31 -16.27 -4.00
CA PHE A 168 3.16 -14.82 -4.09
C PHE A 168 4.53 -14.13 -4.19
N GLN A 169 4.68 -13.37 -5.26
CA GLN A 169 5.85 -12.60 -5.60
C GLN A 169 5.43 -11.22 -6.11
N GLY A 170 6.29 -10.22 -5.98
CA GLY A 170 6.06 -8.95 -6.66
C GLY A 170 6.90 -7.80 -6.16
N SER A 171 6.45 -6.60 -6.48
CA SER A 171 6.98 -5.33 -6.00
C SER A 171 5.79 -4.46 -5.57
N ILE A 172 5.85 -3.95 -4.33
CA ILE A 172 4.80 -3.19 -3.66
C ILE A 172 5.42 -1.90 -3.12
N THR A 173 5.05 -0.75 -3.68
CA THR A 173 5.39 0.57 -3.16
C THR A 173 4.28 1.06 -2.23
N ILE A 174 4.65 1.40 -1.01
CA ILE A 174 3.79 1.86 0.08
C ILE A 174 4.17 3.28 0.51
N ASP A 175 3.17 4.10 0.83
CA ASP A 175 3.35 5.47 1.31
C ASP A 175 2.53 5.74 2.58
N ASP A 176 3.12 6.54 3.47
CA ASP A 176 2.55 6.94 4.76
C ASP A 176 1.68 8.19 4.62
N GLU A 177 0.59 8.07 3.86
CA GLU A 177 -0.41 9.12 3.72
C GLU A 177 -1.03 9.48 5.08
N VAL A 178 -0.78 10.69 5.54
CA VAL A 178 -1.21 11.17 6.86
C VAL A 178 -2.68 11.59 6.90
N SER A 179 -3.31 11.80 5.74
CA SER A 179 -4.68 12.32 5.64
C SER A 179 -5.78 11.28 5.88
N CYS A 180 -5.52 9.99 5.67
CA CYS A 180 -6.56 8.94 5.67
C CYS A 180 -6.56 8.03 6.92
N GLY A 181 -5.71 8.27 7.93
CA GLY A 181 -5.54 7.40 9.10
C GLY A 181 -4.81 6.07 8.83
N HIS A 182 -4.97 5.52 7.62
CA HIS A 182 -4.20 4.41 7.04
C HIS A 182 -3.16 4.94 6.03
N GLY A 183 -2.11 4.15 5.77
CA GLY A 183 -1.23 4.37 4.60
C GLY A 183 -1.86 3.79 3.32
N MET A 184 -1.18 3.90 2.19
CA MET A 184 -1.68 3.33 0.92
C MET A 184 -0.59 2.63 0.12
N ILE A 185 -1.03 1.81 -0.82
CA ILE A 185 -0.19 1.18 -1.82
C ILE A 185 -0.24 2.06 -3.07
N ASP A 186 0.77 2.88 -3.32
CA ASP A 186 0.84 3.73 -4.52
C ASP A 186 0.80 2.87 -5.78
N ARG A 187 1.57 1.79 -5.78
CA ARG A 187 1.67 0.83 -6.88
C ARG A 187 2.15 -0.52 -6.37
N ALA A 188 1.41 -1.57 -6.70
CA ALA A 188 1.92 -2.95 -6.64
C ALA A 188 1.78 -3.64 -7.99
N ASN A 189 2.73 -4.50 -8.32
CA ASN A 189 2.61 -5.49 -9.40
C ASN A 189 3.02 -6.83 -8.82
N THR A 190 2.10 -7.80 -8.85
CA THR A 190 2.22 -9.05 -8.10
C THR A 190 1.77 -10.24 -8.93
N VAL A 191 2.38 -11.39 -8.62
CA VAL A 191 2.17 -12.66 -9.29
C VAL A 191 1.86 -13.72 -8.24
N MET A 192 0.80 -14.48 -8.46
CA MET A 192 0.48 -15.70 -7.73
C MET A 192 0.28 -16.85 -8.72
N VAL A 193 0.31 -18.08 -8.22
CA VAL A 193 -0.06 -19.27 -9.00
C VAL A 193 -1.33 -19.87 -8.40
N SER A 194 -2.41 -19.86 -9.18
CA SER A 194 -3.63 -20.61 -8.90
C SER A 194 -3.37 -22.08 -9.23
N GLN A 195 -3.36 -22.92 -8.19
CA GLN A 195 -3.10 -24.35 -8.32
C GLN A 195 -4.22 -25.07 -9.08
N THR A 196 -3.94 -26.28 -9.56
CA THR A 196 -4.91 -27.14 -10.24
C THR A 196 -6.10 -27.46 -9.35
N ASP A 197 -7.32 -27.36 -9.88
CA ASP A 197 -8.54 -27.80 -9.19
C ASP A 197 -8.65 -29.32 -9.27
N PRO A 198 -8.87 -30.05 -8.16
CA PRO A 198 -9.13 -31.50 -8.21
C PRO A 198 -10.32 -31.89 -9.11
N ASN A 199 -11.31 -31.01 -9.25
CA ASN A 199 -12.50 -31.23 -10.07
C ASN A 199 -12.32 -30.81 -11.54
N TYR A 200 -11.25 -30.07 -11.85
CA TYR A 200 -10.91 -29.60 -13.20
C TYR A 200 -9.44 -29.91 -13.51
N SER A 201 -9.06 -31.19 -13.39
CA SER A 201 -7.68 -31.67 -13.58
C SER A 201 -7.07 -31.39 -14.96
N TYR A 202 -7.91 -31.09 -15.96
CA TYR A 202 -7.50 -30.66 -17.29
C TYR A 202 -7.07 -29.18 -17.37
N LEU A 203 -7.40 -28.37 -16.35
CA LEU A 203 -6.97 -26.96 -16.25
C LEU A 203 -5.63 -26.90 -15.52
N PRO A 204 -4.53 -26.53 -16.20
CA PRO A 204 -3.21 -26.43 -15.56
C PRO A 204 -3.19 -25.36 -14.46
N ALA A 205 -2.09 -25.29 -13.72
CA ALA A 205 -1.82 -24.16 -12.85
C ALA A 205 -1.82 -22.85 -13.66
N PHE A 206 -2.43 -21.79 -13.12
CA PHE A 206 -2.65 -20.53 -13.82
C PHE A 206 -1.90 -19.39 -13.12
N GLN A 207 -1.17 -18.58 -13.89
CA GLN A 207 -0.45 -17.43 -13.36
C GLN A 207 -1.39 -16.23 -13.22
N VAL A 208 -1.66 -15.86 -11.97
CA VAL A 208 -2.50 -14.73 -11.58
C VAL A 208 -1.63 -13.48 -11.47
N ASN A 209 -1.57 -12.70 -12.56
CA ASN A 209 -0.90 -11.40 -12.59
C ASN A 209 -1.89 -10.31 -12.17
N THR A 210 -1.52 -9.53 -11.15
CA THR A 210 -2.38 -8.49 -10.55
C THR A 210 -1.59 -7.22 -10.36
N SER A 211 -2.29 -6.08 -10.41
CA SER A 211 -1.76 -4.79 -10.01
C SER A 211 -2.73 -4.11 -9.06
N PHE A 212 -2.19 -3.39 -8.08
CA PHE A 212 -2.95 -2.64 -7.09
C PHE A 212 -2.46 -1.19 -7.09
N THR A 213 -3.38 -0.26 -6.87
CA THR A 213 -3.11 1.18 -6.91
C THR A 213 -3.74 1.90 -5.73
N LYS A 214 -3.28 3.14 -5.50
CA LYS A 214 -3.81 4.08 -4.51
C LYS A 214 -5.33 4.21 -4.64
N VAL A 215 -6.02 4.18 -3.51
CA VAL A 215 -7.45 4.50 -3.37
C VAL A 215 -7.61 5.82 -2.61
N GLY A 216 -8.83 6.36 -2.57
CA GLY A 216 -9.15 7.44 -1.64
C GLY A 216 -9.14 6.97 -0.18
N CYS A 217 -9.36 7.88 0.77
CA CYS A 217 -9.50 7.49 2.17
C CYS A 217 -10.69 6.54 2.36
N VAL A 218 -10.44 5.39 2.99
CA VAL A 218 -11.45 4.38 3.33
C VAL A 218 -11.53 4.30 4.85
N ASN A 219 -12.72 4.49 5.42
CA ASN A 219 -12.92 4.38 6.87
C ASN A 219 -13.17 2.92 7.23
N PHE A 220 -12.39 2.37 8.17
CA PHE A 220 -12.50 1.00 8.68
C PHE A 220 -11.94 0.86 10.09
#